data_AF-A0A511N930-F1
#
_entry.id   AF-A0A511N930-F1
#
_cell.length_a   1.000
_cell.length_b   1.000
_cell.length_c   1.000
_cell.angle_alpha   90.00
_cell.angle_beta   90.00
_cell.angle_gamma   90.00
#
_symmetry.space_group_name_H-M   'P 1'
#
loop_
_entity.id
_entity.type
_entity.pdbx_description
1 polymer ?
#
loop_
_entity_poly.entity_id
_entity_poly.type
_entity_poly.pdbx_seq_one_letter_code
_entity_poly.pdbx_strand_id
1 'polypeptide(L)'
;MGIDVSPDLLNRWRNIFVFPDEPVFFTETSLELGKDLQPQPRTRRGDLNYADAYQTYHVGAHASHLACCLPEAIRHHAHHNKIMQVQHELGRGQIYTLAWVEQLFGSLPAPLIQDVFETSQGKHVALRHDAWHNLTPEEQNIWMSACIEQDRESCLSSTLPEALWEKIALHCGPHVRALAGTFSAESGPNCLATTLAPLLHGQAEVSEVQNTWLHPEPFLSGLHAAGFHPTETPPEFPDPCSVLVFLDPKGNLQHACLYLAEGLVLNKDAQGWFTPRQVRTLDSILKSWLHPGWTLQAYRKAERA
;
A
#
# COMPACT_ATOMS: atom_id res chain seq x y z
N MET A 1 2.01 4.98 14.26
CA MET A 1 1.34 5.85 13.24
C MET A 1 0.13 6.65 13.73
N GLY A 2 -0.46 6.34 14.90
CA GLY A 2 -1.59 7.11 15.46
C GLY A 2 -2.96 6.82 14.83
N ILE A 3 -3.06 5.69 14.11
CA ILE A 3 -4.30 5.15 13.58
C ILE A 3 -4.55 3.81 14.25
N ASP A 4 -5.74 3.62 14.81
CA ASP A 4 -6.16 2.35 15.39
C ASP A 4 -6.62 1.37 14.31
N VAL A 5 -6.26 0.09 14.46
CA VAL A 5 -6.69 -0.97 13.55
C VAL A 5 -7.67 -1.87 14.29
N SER A 6 -8.92 -1.91 13.82
CA SER A 6 -9.93 -2.70 14.51
C SER A 6 -9.60 -4.21 14.48
N PRO A 7 -10.01 -4.98 15.50
CA PRO A 7 -9.85 -6.43 15.52
C PRO A 7 -10.44 -7.13 14.28
N ASP A 8 -11.58 -6.65 13.79
CA ASP A 8 -12.22 -7.18 12.58
C ASP A 8 -11.36 -7.00 11.34
N LEU A 9 -10.66 -5.86 11.25
CA LEU A 9 -9.79 -5.56 10.13
C LEU A 9 -8.51 -6.41 10.18
N LEU A 10 -7.90 -6.55 11.36
CA LEU A 10 -6.79 -7.49 11.58
C LEU A 10 -7.18 -8.92 11.21
N ASN A 11 -8.38 -9.36 11.61
CA ASN A 11 -8.91 -10.68 11.25
C ASN A 11 -9.03 -10.88 9.74
N ARG A 12 -9.49 -9.86 9.00
CA ARG A 12 -9.54 -9.94 7.54
C ARG A 12 -8.15 -10.03 6.93
N TRP A 13 -7.23 -9.19 7.40
CA TRP A 13 -5.87 -9.13 6.86
C TRP A 13 -5.05 -10.39 7.10
N ARG A 14 -5.28 -11.11 8.20
CA ARG A 14 -4.64 -12.41 8.45
C ARG A 14 -4.69 -13.37 7.26
N ASN A 15 -5.79 -13.36 6.50
CA ASN A 15 -6.00 -14.28 5.38
C ASN A 15 -5.40 -13.78 4.06
N ILE A 16 -5.00 -12.52 3.99
CA ILE A 16 -4.39 -11.91 2.80
C ILE A 16 -2.96 -11.41 3.06
N PHE A 17 -2.42 -11.62 4.27
CA PHE A 17 -1.06 -11.26 4.64
C PHE A 17 -0.03 -12.19 3.99
N VAL A 18 -0.35 -13.49 3.95
CA VAL A 18 0.47 -14.56 3.36
C VAL A 18 -0.45 -15.55 2.69
N PHE A 19 -0.14 -15.96 1.46
CA PHE A 19 -1.00 -16.84 0.65
C PHE A 19 -0.51 -18.29 0.65
N PRO A 20 -1.42 -19.28 0.47
CA PRO A 20 -1.05 -20.70 0.44
C PRO A 20 0.00 -21.05 -0.62
N ASP A 21 -0.03 -20.37 -1.77
CA ASP A 21 0.90 -20.54 -2.88
C ASP A 21 1.95 -19.43 -2.91
N GLU A 22 3.21 -19.80 -2.72
CA GLU A 22 4.31 -18.85 -2.71
C GLU A 22 4.82 -18.55 -4.12
N PRO A 23 5.04 -17.27 -4.46
CA PRO A 23 5.71 -16.92 -5.69
C PRO A 23 7.21 -17.04 -5.48
N VAL A 24 7.87 -17.77 -6.39
CA VAL A 24 9.31 -17.97 -6.42
C VAL A 24 9.83 -17.54 -7.78
N PHE A 25 10.59 -16.46 -7.79
CA PHE A 25 11.07 -15.79 -8.99
C PHE A 25 12.46 -16.26 -9.36
N PHE A 26 12.70 -16.36 -10.67
CA PHE A 26 13.99 -16.75 -11.22
C PHE A 26 14.39 -15.80 -12.35
N THR A 27 15.70 -15.63 -12.50
CA THR A 27 16.32 -15.01 -13.66
C THR A 27 16.70 -16.10 -14.65
N GLU A 28 17.12 -15.74 -15.85
CA GLU A 28 17.69 -16.70 -16.81
C GLU A 28 18.87 -17.50 -16.20
N THR A 29 19.69 -16.88 -15.34
CA THR A 29 20.88 -17.51 -14.77
C THR A 29 20.57 -18.38 -13.55
N SER A 30 19.44 -18.17 -12.87
CA SER A 30 19.03 -18.96 -11.71
C SER A 30 17.94 -19.98 -12.00
N LEU A 31 17.41 -20.02 -13.23
CA LEU A 31 16.31 -20.90 -13.62
C LEU A 31 16.56 -22.38 -13.31
N GLU A 32 17.77 -22.86 -13.58
CA GLU A 32 18.16 -24.25 -13.32
C GLU A 32 18.07 -24.64 -11.83
N LEU A 33 18.19 -23.68 -10.91
CA LEU A 33 18.04 -23.94 -9.47
C LEU A 33 16.62 -24.39 -9.12
N GLY A 34 15.63 -23.95 -9.89
CA GLY A 34 14.22 -24.17 -9.63
C GLY A 34 13.51 -25.04 -10.64
N LYS A 35 14.22 -25.74 -11.54
CA LYS A 35 13.60 -26.51 -12.63
C LYS A 35 12.51 -27.49 -12.17
N ASP A 36 12.69 -28.10 -11.00
CA ASP A 36 11.75 -29.07 -10.42
C ASP A 36 10.49 -28.41 -9.86
N LEU A 37 10.51 -27.09 -9.66
CA LEU A 37 9.36 -26.25 -9.30
C LEU A 37 8.54 -25.81 -10.52
N GLN A 38 8.95 -26.22 -11.73
CA GLN A 38 8.27 -25.95 -13.00
C GLN A 38 8.02 -24.45 -13.27
N PRO A 39 9.06 -23.59 -13.17
CA PRO A 39 8.93 -22.16 -13.40
C PRO A 39 8.42 -21.87 -14.81
N GLN A 40 7.47 -20.95 -14.91
CA GLN A 40 6.89 -20.46 -16.16
C GLN A 40 7.37 -19.04 -16.43
N PRO A 41 7.25 -18.53 -17.67
CA PRO A 41 7.48 -17.12 -17.95
C PRO A 41 6.67 -16.23 -16.99
N ARG A 42 7.33 -15.24 -16.38
CA ARG A 42 6.73 -14.39 -15.36
C ARG A 42 5.57 -13.60 -15.97
N THR A 43 4.39 -13.84 -15.46
CA THR A 43 3.20 -13.02 -15.73
C THR A 43 2.86 -12.20 -14.48
N ARG A 44 2.21 -11.06 -14.68
CA ARG A 44 1.65 -10.30 -13.55
C ARG A 44 0.37 -10.99 -13.10
N ARG A 45 0.29 -11.36 -11.83
CA ARG A 45 -0.98 -11.80 -11.23
C ARG A 45 -1.91 -10.59 -11.11
N GLY A 46 -3.19 -10.79 -11.43
CA GLY A 46 -4.21 -9.74 -11.32
C GLY A 46 -4.70 -9.49 -9.89
N ASP A 47 -4.38 -10.38 -8.95
CA ASP A 47 -4.73 -10.25 -7.53
C ASP A 47 -3.78 -9.26 -6.84
N LEU A 48 -4.32 -8.10 -6.45
CA LEU A 48 -3.57 -7.05 -5.78
C LEU A 48 -3.17 -7.41 -4.36
N ASN A 49 -3.99 -8.18 -3.65
CA ASN A 49 -3.66 -8.64 -2.30
C ASN A 49 -2.41 -9.53 -2.37
N TYR A 50 -2.37 -10.42 -3.36
CA TYR A 50 -1.20 -11.26 -3.62
C TYR A 50 0.03 -10.43 -4.00
N ALA A 51 -0.15 -9.46 -4.90
CA ALA A 51 0.92 -8.59 -5.34
C ALA A 51 1.54 -7.81 -4.18
N ASP A 52 0.71 -7.33 -3.24
CA ASP A 52 1.13 -6.58 -2.05
C ASP A 52 1.74 -7.48 -0.97
N ALA A 53 1.14 -8.65 -0.71
CA ALA A 53 1.68 -9.62 0.25
C ALA A 53 3.15 -9.95 -0.06
N TYR A 54 3.46 -10.22 -1.34
CA TYR A 54 4.82 -10.57 -1.76
C TYR A 54 5.60 -9.42 -2.40
N GLN A 55 5.08 -8.19 -2.33
CA GLN A 55 5.67 -6.98 -2.92
C GLN A 55 6.20 -7.22 -4.35
N THR A 56 5.40 -7.87 -5.18
CA THR A 56 5.84 -8.37 -6.51
C THR A 56 6.26 -7.26 -7.47
N TYR A 57 5.90 -6.01 -7.16
CA TYR A 57 6.32 -4.80 -7.86
C TYR A 57 7.75 -4.36 -7.51
N HIS A 58 8.29 -4.77 -6.36
CA HIS A 58 9.72 -4.61 -6.03
C HIS A 58 10.59 -5.66 -6.73
N VAL A 59 10.00 -6.77 -7.17
CA VAL A 59 10.73 -7.84 -7.83
C VAL A 59 11.31 -7.36 -9.16
N GLY A 60 12.64 -7.32 -9.23
CA GLY A 60 13.40 -6.77 -10.35
C GLY A 60 12.94 -7.25 -11.72
N ALA A 61 12.93 -6.36 -12.71
CA ALA A 61 12.42 -6.64 -14.06
C ALA A 61 13.20 -7.76 -14.79
N HIS A 62 14.41 -8.08 -14.34
CA HIS A 62 15.25 -9.16 -14.87
C HIS A 62 14.87 -10.56 -14.33
N ALA A 63 13.96 -10.65 -13.36
CA ALA A 63 13.31 -11.91 -13.02
C ALA A 63 12.30 -12.26 -14.12
N SER A 64 12.71 -13.15 -15.03
CA SER A 64 11.96 -13.54 -16.22
C SER A 64 11.01 -14.71 -16.00
N HIS A 65 11.18 -15.46 -14.92
CA HIS A 65 10.40 -16.67 -14.63
C HIS A 65 9.82 -16.66 -13.21
N LEU A 66 8.73 -17.39 -13.02
CA LEU A 66 7.98 -17.53 -11.78
C LEU A 66 7.46 -18.97 -11.64
N ALA A 67 7.67 -19.57 -10.48
CA ALA A 67 6.94 -20.73 -10.01
C ALA A 67 5.99 -20.33 -8.88
N CYS A 68 4.79 -20.91 -8.85
CA CYS A 68 3.86 -20.82 -7.71
C CYS A 68 3.81 -22.19 -7.05
N CYS A 69 4.26 -22.30 -5.81
CA CYS A 69 4.42 -23.58 -5.14
C CYS A 69 4.04 -23.52 -3.66
N LEU A 70 3.77 -24.68 -3.06
CA LEU A 70 3.52 -24.79 -1.63
C LEU A 70 4.81 -24.54 -0.82
N PRO A 71 4.71 -24.01 0.42
CA PRO A 71 5.86 -23.79 1.32
C PRO A 71 6.80 -25.00 1.42
N GLU A 72 6.22 -26.20 1.56
CA GLU A 72 6.97 -27.45 1.73
C GLU A 72 7.86 -27.77 0.52
N ALA A 73 7.41 -27.46 -0.69
CA ALA A 73 8.16 -27.73 -1.92
C ALA A 73 9.49 -26.97 -1.93
N ILE A 74 9.51 -25.75 -1.37
CA ILE A 74 10.73 -24.93 -1.26
C ILE A 74 11.58 -25.37 -0.08
N ARG A 75 10.97 -25.64 1.08
CA ARG A 75 11.68 -26.04 2.30
C ARG A 75 12.47 -27.34 2.10
N HIS A 76 11.90 -28.29 1.37
CA HIS A 76 12.55 -29.58 1.06
C HIS A 76 13.36 -29.57 -0.24
N HIS A 77 13.44 -28.44 -0.93
CA HIS A 77 14.19 -28.35 -2.18
C HIS A 77 15.70 -28.50 -1.92
N ALA A 78 16.39 -29.30 -2.73
CA ALA A 78 17.84 -29.55 -2.60
C ALA A 78 18.69 -28.26 -2.69
N HIS A 79 18.13 -27.20 -3.28
CA HIS A 79 18.74 -25.88 -3.43
C HIS A 79 18.07 -24.78 -2.60
N HIS A 80 17.30 -25.13 -1.56
CA HIS A 80 16.54 -24.20 -0.70
C HIS A 80 17.27 -22.88 -0.42
N ASN A 81 18.45 -22.93 0.22
CA ASN A 81 19.19 -21.72 0.59
C ASN A 81 19.57 -20.85 -0.62
N LYS A 82 19.97 -21.44 -1.75
CA LYS A 82 20.32 -20.69 -2.96
C LYS A 82 19.09 -20.04 -3.59
N ILE A 83 17.97 -20.75 -3.60
CA ILE A 83 16.70 -20.21 -4.10
C ILE A 83 16.28 -19.01 -3.24
N MET A 84 16.38 -19.12 -1.91
CA MET A 84 16.00 -18.04 -1.00
C MET A 84 16.94 -16.83 -1.08
N GLN A 85 18.24 -17.04 -1.32
CA GLN A 85 19.18 -15.96 -1.64
C GLN A 85 18.74 -15.21 -2.91
N VAL A 86 18.37 -15.94 -3.97
CA VAL A 86 17.82 -15.32 -5.19
C VAL A 86 16.54 -14.54 -4.89
N GLN A 87 15.63 -15.07 -4.07
CA GLN A 87 14.40 -14.34 -3.72
C GLN A 87 14.69 -13.03 -2.97
N HIS A 88 15.66 -13.07 -2.06
CA HIS A 88 16.10 -11.89 -1.31
C HIS A 88 16.75 -10.85 -2.25
N GLU A 89 17.69 -11.27 -3.11
CA GLU A 89 18.36 -10.40 -4.08
C GLU A 89 17.38 -9.76 -5.08
N LEU A 90 16.35 -10.51 -5.46
CA LEU A 90 15.30 -10.02 -6.34
C LEU A 90 14.35 -9.04 -5.65
N GLY A 91 14.39 -8.88 -4.32
CA GLY A 91 13.52 -7.98 -3.58
C GLY A 91 12.10 -8.51 -3.41
N ARG A 92 11.92 -9.83 -3.39
CA ARG A 92 10.61 -10.43 -3.09
C ARG A 92 10.23 -10.17 -1.63
N GLY A 93 8.99 -9.74 -1.39
CA GLY A 93 8.44 -9.53 -0.05
C GLY A 93 8.33 -10.83 0.78
N GLN A 94 7.86 -10.65 2.02
CA GLN A 94 7.82 -11.70 3.05
C GLN A 94 9.18 -12.31 3.39
N ILE A 95 10.24 -11.53 3.25
CA ILE A 95 11.60 -11.89 3.68
C ILE A 95 12.06 -10.81 4.65
N TYR A 96 12.39 -11.22 5.87
CA TYR A 96 12.72 -10.32 6.97
C TYR A 96 14.10 -10.67 7.52
N THR A 97 14.83 -9.70 8.05
CA THR A 97 16.07 -10.00 8.77
C THR A 97 15.73 -10.74 10.05
N LEU A 98 16.54 -11.71 10.44
CA LEU A 98 16.33 -12.45 11.69
C LEU A 98 16.32 -11.51 12.90
N ALA A 99 17.21 -10.51 12.90
CA ALA A 99 17.31 -9.51 13.96
C ALA A 99 16.02 -8.69 14.12
N TRP A 100 15.33 -8.34 13.04
CA TRP A 100 14.05 -7.64 13.12
C TRP A 100 12.97 -8.52 13.77
N VAL A 101 12.91 -9.80 13.40
CA VAL A 101 11.96 -10.76 14.00
C VAL A 101 12.25 -10.95 15.49
N GLU A 102 13.51 -11.14 15.86
CA GLU A 102 13.93 -11.27 17.26
C GLU A 102 13.67 -10.01 18.08
N GLN A 103 13.80 -8.82 17.48
CA GLN A 103 13.44 -7.56 18.14
C GLN A 103 11.94 -7.48 18.44
N LEU A 104 11.08 -8.02 17.57
CA LEU A 104 9.63 -8.00 17.78
C LEU A 104 9.17 -8.95 18.88
N PHE A 105 9.72 -10.17 18.92
CA PHE A 105 9.23 -11.25 19.79
C PHE A 105 10.16 -11.56 20.98
N GLY A 106 11.33 -10.93 21.04
CA GLY A 106 12.42 -11.26 21.98
C GLY A 106 13.19 -12.55 21.62
N SER A 107 12.59 -13.43 20.81
CA SER A 107 13.22 -14.66 20.28
C SER A 107 12.48 -15.11 19.02
N LEU A 108 13.10 -15.94 18.18
CA LEU A 108 12.45 -16.47 16.97
C LEU A 108 11.28 -17.40 17.34
N PRO A 109 10.03 -17.12 16.89
CA PRO A 109 8.90 -18.02 17.11
C PRO A 109 9.14 -19.40 16.51
N ALA A 110 8.73 -20.45 17.23
CA ALA A 110 8.99 -21.84 16.86
C ALA A 110 8.53 -22.23 15.43
N PRO A 111 7.37 -21.76 14.92
CA PRO A 111 6.95 -22.07 13.55
C PRO A 111 7.90 -21.55 12.46
N LEU A 112 8.75 -20.57 12.76
CA LEU A 112 9.62 -19.89 11.78
C LEU A 112 11.04 -20.48 11.71
N ILE A 113 11.42 -21.35 12.65
CA ILE A 113 12.79 -21.88 12.75
C ILE A 113 13.24 -22.56 11.45
N GLN A 114 12.33 -23.26 10.77
CA GLN A 114 12.64 -24.00 9.54
C GLN A 114 12.77 -23.10 8.30
N ASP A 115 12.36 -21.84 8.40
CA ASP A 115 12.35 -20.89 7.28
C ASP A 115 13.48 -19.86 7.38
N VAL A 116 14.43 -20.10 8.30
CA VAL A 116 15.67 -19.34 8.42
C VAL A 116 16.63 -19.74 7.30
N PHE A 117 17.22 -18.75 6.64
CA PHE A 117 18.28 -18.93 5.65
C PHE A 117 19.35 -17.85 5.78
N GLU A 118 20.50 -18.05 5.16
CA GLU A 118 21.65 -17.14 5.25
C GLU A 118 21.96 -16.51 3.89
N THR A 119 22.29 -15.22 3.91
CA THR A 119 22.73 -14.43 2.75
C THR A 119 24.06 -13.77 3.08
N SER A 120 24.66 -13.08 2.10
CA SER A 120 25.84 -12.24 2.36
C SER A 120 25.58 -11.09 3.34
N GLN A 121 24.31 -10.71 3.55
CA GLN A 121 23.88 -9.65 4.47
C GLN A 121 23.46 -10.20 5.85
N GLY A 122 23.64 -11.51 6.09
CA GLY A 122 23.31 -12.18 7.35
C GLY A 122 22.07 -13.07 7.25
N LYS A 123 21.53 -13.44 8.42
CA LYS A 123 20.41 -14.37 8.55
C LYS A 123 19.07 -13.68 8.31
N HIS A 124 18.22 -14.36 7.56
CA HIS A 124 16.88 -13.93 7.19
C HIS A 124 15.88 -15.02 7.47
N VAL A 125 14.61 -14.65 7.54
CA VAL A 125 13.46 -15.55 7.69
C VAL A 125 12.47 -15.25 6.57
N ALA A 126 12.03 -16.29 5.87
CA ALA A 126 10.91 -16.18 4.96
C ALA A 126 9.61 -16.44 5.72
N LEU A 127 8.68 -15.49 5.74
CA LEU A 127 7.37 -15.71 6.32
C LEU A 127 6.50 -16.48 5.31
N ARG A 128 6.27 -17.77 5.60
CA ARG A 128 5.47 -18.67 4.78
C ARG A 128 4.08 -18.86 5.36
N HIS A 129 3.14 -19.31 4.54
CA HIS A 129 1.73 -19.42 4.93
C HIS A 129 1.51 -20.39 6.10
N ASP A 130 2.13 -21.57 6.06
CA ASP A 130 2.04 -22.54 7.14
C ASP A 130 2.63 -22.00 8.45
N ALA A 131 3.79 -21.34 8.39
CA ALA A 131 4.39 -20.71 9.56
C ALA A 131 3.51 -19.58 10.11
N TRP A 132 3.00 -18.71 9.25
CA TRP A 132 2.10 -17.61 9.60
C TRP A 132 0.83 -18.09 10.32
N HIS A 133 0.17 -19.13 9.79
CA HIS A 133 -1.06 -19.66 10.39
C HIS A 133 -0.84 -20.52 11.63
N ASN A 134 0.41 -20.91 11.91
CA ASN A 134 0.79 -21.57 13.15
C ASN A 134 1.25 -20.61 14.25
N LEU A 135 1.41 -19.31 13.95
CA LEU A 135 1.55 -18.27 14.97
C LEU A 135 0.24 -18.08 15.72
N THR A 136 0.34 -17.68 16.99
CA THR A 136 -0.84 -17.27 17.76
C THR A 136 -1.45 -15.98 17.19
N PRO A 137 -2.75 -15.71 17.41
CA PRO A 137 -3.37 -14.47 16.97
C PRO A 137 -2.66 -13.21 17.47
N GLU A 138 -2.04 -13.27 18.66
CA GLU A 138 -1.30 -12.15 19.25
C GLU A 138 0.04 -11.93 18.53
N GLU A 139 0.79 -13.00 18.24
CA GLU A 139 2.02 -12.91 17.45
C GLU A 139 1.75 -12.35 16.04
N GLN A 140 0.66 -12.81 15.41
CA GLN A 140 0.22 -12.27 14.12
C GLN A 140 -0.08 -10.77 14.20
N ASN A 141 -0.76 -10.32 15.26
CA ASN A 141 -1.07 -8.91 15.47
C ASN A 141 0.20 -8.07 15.65
N ILE A 142 1.16 -8.55 16.45
CA ILE A 142 2.46 -7.88 16.64
C ILE A 142 3.18 -7.72 15.30
N TRP A 143 3.26 -8.79 14.50
CA TRP A 143 3.91 -8.77 13.19
C TRP A 143 3.24 -7.79 12.22
N MET A 144 1.92 -7.92 12.03
CA MET A 144 1.18 -7.04 11.13
C MET A 144 1.30 -5.58 11.55
N SER A 145 1.20 -5.29 12.85
CA SER A 145 1.30 -3.93 13.37
C SER A 145 2.69 -3.35 13.05
N ALA A 146 3.75 -4.13 13.29
CA ALA A 146 5.11 -3.70 12.93
C ALA A 146 5.26 -3.42 11.42
N CYS A 147 4.73 -4.29 10.56
CA CYS A 147 4.76 -4.07 9.10
C CYS A 147 3.93 -2.86 8.66
N ILE A 148 2.78 -2.61 9.29
CA ILE A 148 1.92 -1.47 8.99
C ILE A 148 2.58 -0.17 9.41
N GLU A 149 3.30 -0.15 10.54
CA GLU A 149 3.92 1.06 11.07
C GLU A 149 5.27 1.39 10.43
N GLN A 150 5.94 0.41 9.85
CA GLN A 150 7.26 0.57 9.24
C GLN A 150 7.24 1.67 8.15
N ASP A 151 8.19 2.61 8.27
CA ASP A 151 8.44 3.71 7.33
C ASP A 151 7.20 4.60 7.06
N ARG A 152 6.28 4.69 8.03
CA ARG A 152 5.09 5.54 7.91
C ARG A 152 5.14 6.79 8.78
N GLU A 153 4.73 7.89 8.17
CA GLU A 153 4.46 9.13 8.90
C GLU A 153 3.19 9.02 9.74
N SER A 154 3.15 9.79 10.84
CA SER A 154 1.97 9.91 11.68
C SER A 154 0.80 10.56 10.95
N CYS A 155 -0.40 10.00 11.11
CA CYS A 155 -1.63 10.64 10.65
C CYS A 155 -2.04 11.74 11.63
N LEU A 156 -2.37 12.93 11.12
CA LEU A 156 -2.77 14.07 11.94
C LEU A 156 -4.25 14.05 12.34
N SER A 157 -5.06 13.16 11.75
CA SER A 157 -6.53 13.18 11.87
C SER A 157 -7.03 13.11 13.32
N SER A 158 -6.38 12.33 14.18
CA SER A 158 -6.75 12.16 15.60
C SER A 158 -6.35 13.35 16.47
N THR A 159 -5.51 14.26 15.96
CA THR A 159 -5.00 15.44 16.70
C THR A 159 -5.66 16.74 16.27
N LEU A 160 -6.48 16.72 15.21
CA LEU A 160 -7.13 17.94 14.72
C LEU A 160 -8.24 18.41 15.68
N PRO A 161 -8.32 19.72 15.97
CA PRO A 161 -9.38 20.28 16.79
C PRO A 161 -10.74 20.21 16.07
N GLU A 162 -11.82 20.07 16.84
CA GLU A 162 -13.18 19.94 16.29
C GLU A 162 -13.57 21.10 15.37
N ALA A 163 -13.22 22.34 15.74
CA ALA A 163 -13.48 23.52 14.90
C ALA A 163 -12.85 23.44 13.50
N LEU A 164 -11.70 22.76 13.37
CA LEU A 164 -11.09 22.53 12.07
C LEU A 164 -11.82 21.43 11.30
N TRP A 165 -12.29 20.38 11.97
CA TRP A 165 -13.17 19.37 11.34
C TRP A 165 -14.48 19.97 10.83
N GLU A 166 -15.10 20.88 11.58
CA GLU A 166 -16.31 21.61 11.16
C GLU A 166 -16.04 22.45 9.90
N LYS A 167 -14.90 23.17 9.86
CA LYS A 167 -14.46 23.93 8.67
C LYS A 167 -14.23 23.01 7.48
N ILE A 168 -13.57 21.87 7.67
CA ILE A 168 -13.35 20.87 6.62
C ILE A 168 -14.69 20.33 6.12
N ALA A 169 -15.61 19.98 7.01
CA ALA A 169 -16.94 19.47 6.64
C ALA A 169 -17.75 20.50 5.85
N LEU A 170 -17.64 21.78 6.19
CA LEU A 170 -18.30 22.88 5.48
C LEU A 170 -17.80 23.01 4.02
N HIS A 171 -16.49 22.87 3.79
CA HIS A 171 -15.90 23.06 2.46
C HIS A 171 -15.83 21.77 1.62
N CYS A 172 -15.49 20.65 2.25
CA CYS A 172 -15.19 19.37 1.60
C CYS A 172 -16.31 18.33 1.73
N GLY A 173 -17.30 18.58 2.60
CA GLY A 173 -18.35 17.63 2.90
C GLY A 173 -18.02 16.70 4.08
N PRO A 174 -19.04 15.98 4.60
CA PRO A 174 -18.93 15.23 5.85
C PRO A 174 -18.09 13.96 5.75
N HIS A 175 -17.87 13.43 4.55
CA HIS A 175 -17.24 12.13 4.33
C HIS A 175 -15.72 12.14 4.55
N VAL A 176 -15.06 13.31 4.52
CA VAL A 176 -13.61 13.41 4.75
C VAL A 176 -13.22 12.84 6.11
N ARG A 177 -13.93 13.22 7.18
CA ARG A 177 -13.62 12.76 8.54
C ARG A 177 -13.79 11.25 8.69
N ALA A 178 -14.78 10.67 8.01
CA ALA A 178 -15.03 9.23 8.05
C ALA A 178 -13.93 8.42 7.34
N LEU A 179 -13.26 8.99 6.34
CA LEU A 179 -12.15 8.36 5.64
C LEU A 179 -10.80 8.56 6.33
N ALA A 180 -10.61 9.70 6.98
CA ALA A 180 -9.35 10.09 7.59
C ALA A 180 -8.94 9.16 8.73
N GLY A 181 -7.72 8.61 8.68
CA GLY A 181 -7.24 7.67 9.68
C GLY A 181 -7.93 6.31 9.58
N THR A 182 -8.19 5.84 8.37
CA THR A 182 -8.74 4.50 8.13
C THR A 182 -7.84 3.69 7.21
N PHE A 183 -8.03 2.38 7.20
CA PHE A 183 -7.43 1.50 6.22
C PHE A 183 -8.49 0.86 5.33
N SER A 184 -8.04 0.15 4.30
CA SER A 184 -8.90 -0.63 3.42
C SER A 184 -8.94 -2.09 3.86
N ALA A 185 -10.07 -2.76 3.67
CA ALA A 185 -10.20 -4.18 4.00
C ALA A 185 -9.28 -5.07 3.13
N GLU A 186 -8.98 -4.61 1.92
CA GLU A 186 -8.17 -5.29 0.92
C GLU A 186 -7.42 -4.26 0.06
N SER A 187 -6.51 -4.75 -0.76
CA SER A 187 -5.75 -3.96 -1.73
C SER A 187 -6.59 -3.59 -2.93
N GLY A 188 -6.30 -2.43 -3.52
CA GLY A 188 -7.08 -1.88 -4.63
C GLY A 188 -7.43 -0.42 -4.40
N PRO A 189 -8.15 -0.07 -3.32
CA PRO A 189 -8.44 1.31 -2.97
C PRO A 189 -7.16 2.14 -3.03
N ASN A 190 -7.15 3.24 -3.78
CA ASN A 190 -5.92 3.99 -4.06
C ASN A 190 -6.09 5.50 -3.77
N CYS A 191 -5.06 6.28 -4.09
CA CYS A 191 -5.08 7.75 -3.95
C CYS A 191 -6.26 8.40 -4.68
N LEU A 192 -6.60 7.92 -5.88
CA LEU A 192 -7.68 8.48 -6.71
C LEU A 192 -9.05 8.25 -6.07
N ALA A 193 -9.32 7.01 -5.66
CA ALA A 193 -10.52 6.64 -4.92
C ALA A 193 -10.65 7.43 -3.62
N THR A 194 -9.56 7.56 -2.85
CA THR A 194 -9.53 8.31 -1.57
C THR A 194 -9.80 9.80 -1.77
N THR A 195 -9.36 10.36 -2.90
CA THR A 195 -9.55 11.78 -3.23
C THR A 195 -10.95 12.06 -3.76
N LEU A 196 -11.50 11.18 -4.61
CA LEU A 196 -12.81 11.39 -5.23
C LEU A 196 -13.97 11.05 -4.29
N ALA A 197 -13.88 9.94 -3.54
CA ALA A 197 -14.96 9.45 -2.69
C ALA A 197 -15.58 10.53 -1.77
N PRO A 198 -14.82 11.35 -1.03
CA PRO A 198 -15.43 12.34 -0.13
C PRO A 198 -16.17 13.47 -0.84
N LEU A 199 -15.95 13.65 -2.15
CA LEU A 199 -16.57 14.70 -2.97
C LEU A 199 -17.93 14.28 -3.54
N LEU A 200 -18.31 13.01 -3.36
CA LEU A 200 -19.57 12.45 -3.83
C LEU A 200 -20.70 12.75 -2.84
N HIS A 201 -21.94 12.83 -3.35
CA HIS A 201 -23.10 13.24 -2.56
C HIS A 201 -23.82 12.09 -1.86
N GLY A 202 -23.75 10.87 -2.40
CA GLY A 202 -24.47 9.71 -1.90
C GLY A 202 -23.59 8.76 -1.07
N GLN A 203 -24.05 8.35 0.11
CA GLN A 203 -23.32 7.39 0.96
C GLN A 203 -23.05 6.05 0.25
N ALA A 204 -23.94 5.60 -0.64
CA ALA A 204 -23.73 4.40 -1.44
C ALA A 204 -22.57 4.56 -2.42
N GLU A 205 -22.53 5.68 -3.16
CA GLU A 205 -21.45 6.00 -4.11
C GLU A 205 -20.11 6.17 -3.39
N VAL A 206 -20.11 6.87 -2.25
CA VAL A 206 -18.93 6.99 -1.38
C VAL A 206 -18.43 5.60 -1.00
N SER A 207 -19.33 4.71 -0.59
CA SER A 207 -18.99 3.35 -0.16
C SER A 207 -18.41 2.48 -1.28
N GLU A 208 -18.88 2.67 -2.51
CA GLU A 208 -18.38 1.97 -3.69
C GLU A 208 -17.01 2.52 -4.12
N VAL A 209 -16.91 3.83 -4.31
CA VAL A 209 -15.70 4.47 -4.83
C VAL A 209 -14.54 4.35 -3.84
N GLN A 210 -14.77 4.53 -2.54
CA GLN A 210 -13.69 4.45 -1.54
C GLN A 210 -13.01 3.08 -1.50
N ASN A 211 -13.67 2.04 -2.00
CA ASN A 211 -13.21 0.65 -1.97
C ASN A 211 -12.75 0.15 -3.36
N THR A 212 -12.65 1.03 -4.35
CA THR A 212 -12.33 0.64 -5.73
C THR A 212 -10.89 0.99 -6.11
N TRP A 213 -10.27 0.13 -6.92
CA TRP A 213 -9.06 0.53 -7.65
C TRP A 213 -9.42 1.45 -8.81
N LEU A 214 -9.42 2.76 -8.54
CA LEU A 214 -9.86 3.76 -9.50
C LEU A 214 -8.73 4.13 -10.47
N HIS A 215 -9.01 4.10 -11.77
CA HIS A 215 -8.06 4.50 -12.83
C HIS A 215 -8.15 6.00 -13.16
N PRO A 216 -7.11 6.59 -13.80
CA PRO A 216 -7.06 8.03 -14.09
C PRO A 216 -8.26 8.59 -14.87
N GLU A 217 -8.71 7.91 -15.93
CA GLU A 217 -9.80 8.42 -16.78
C GLU A 217 -11.16 8.42 -16.07
N PRO A 218 -11.58 7.35 -15.37
CA PRO A 218 -12.75 7.39 -14.48
C PRO A 218 -12.62 8.43 -13.36
N PHE A 219 -11.43 8.61 -12.78
CA PHE A 219 -11.19 9.62 -11.75
C PHE A 219 -11.43 11.05 -12.26
N LEU A 220 -10.82 11.41 -13.40
CA LEU A 220 -10.97 12.74 -14.01
C LEU A 220 -12.43 12.99 -14.43
N SER A 221 -13.10 11.97 -14.97
CA SER A 221 -14.53 12.02 -15.31
C SER A 221 -15.39 12.24 -14.06
N GLY A 222 -15.07 11.57 -12.96
CA GLY A 222 -15.74 11.73 -11.66
C GLY A 222 -15.55 13.13 -11.08
N LEU A 223 -14.35 13.70 -11.14
CA LEU A 223 -14.09 15.10 -10.74
C LEU A 223 -14.95 16.07 -11.55
N HIS A 224 -14.97 15.91 -12.87
CA HIS A 224 -15.78 16.75 -13.76
C HIS A 224 -17.28 16.63 -13.43
N ALA A 225 -17.79 15.43 -13.20
CA ALA A 225 -19.18 15.21 -12.80
C ALA A 225 -19.51 15.84 -11.43
N ALA A 226 -18.54 15.90 -10.51
CA ALA A 226 -18.66 16.61 -9.23
C ALA A 226 -18.52 18.15 -9.36
N GLY A 227 -18.30 18.66 -10.58
CA GLY A 227 -18.18 20.08 -10.91
C GLY A 227 -16.77 20.66 -10.71
N PHE A 228 -15.76 19.80 -10.62
CA PHE A 228 -14.36 20.20 -10.46
C PHE A 228 -13.68 20.38 -11.83
N HIS A 229 -12.98 21.48 -12.00
CA HIS A 229 -12.26 21.84 -13.22
C HIS A 229 -10.81 22.24 -12.89
N PRO A 230 -9.86 21.98 -13.80
CA PRO A 230 -8.49 22.41 -13.60
C PRO A 230 -8.42 23.94 -13.53
N THR A 231 -7.56 24.46 -12.65
CA THR A 231 -7.40 25.91 -12.45
C THR A 231 -6.09 26.42 -13.04
N GLU A 232 -6.11 27.67 -13.51
CA GLU A 232 -4.90 28.40 -13.84
C GLU A 232 -4.16 28.93 -12.60
N THR A 233 -4.85 29.03 -11.46
CA THR A 233 -4.26 29.44 -10.19
C THR A 233 -3.10 28.52 -9.81
N PRO A 234 -1.93 29.07 -9.45
CA PRO A 234 -0.80 28.26 -9.03
C PRO A 234 -1.18 27.33 -7.87
N PRO A 235 -0.80 26.04 -7.94
CA PRO A 235 -1.16 25.04 -6.94
C PRO A 235 -0.48 25.26 -5.57
N GLU A 236 0.46 26.21 -5.49
CA GLU A 236 1.11 26.69 -4.27
C GLU A 236 0.18 27.47 -3.33
N PHE A 237 -1.00 27.91 -3.81
CA PHE A 237 -2.04 28.54 -3.00
C PHE A 237 -3.40 27.85 -3.22
N PRO A 238 -3.58 26.61 -2.73
CA PRO A 238 -4.83 25.88 -2.91
C PRO A 238 -5.92 26.44 -2.00
N ASP A 239 -7.12 26.62 -2.56
CA ASP A 239 -8.31 26.90 -1.78
C ASP A 239 -8.75 25.63 -1.04
N PRO A 240 -9.38 25.72 0.15
CA PRO A 240 -10.01 24.59 0.80
C PRO A 240 -10.84 23.75 -0.18
N CYS A 241 -10.78 22.43 -0.07
CA CYS A 241 -11.43 21.47 -0.97
C CYS A 241 -10.83 21.41 -2.39
N SER A 242 -9.67 22.01 -2.67
CA SER A 242 -8.99 21.78 -3.97
C SER A 242 -8.49 20.34 -4.08
N VAL A 243 -8.69 19.72 -5.25
CA VAL A 243 -8.05 18.44 -5.58
C VAL A 243 -6.70 18.72 -6.23
N LEU A 244 -5.63 18.16 -5.68
CA LEU A 244 -4.28 18.30 -6.20
C LEU A 244 -3.90 17.04 -6.95
N VAL A 245 -3.45 17.20 -8.19
CA VAL A 245 -3.11 16.11 -9.11
C VAL A 245 -1.64 16.22 -9.52
N PHE A 246 -0.88 15.14 -9.29
CA PHE A 246 0.54 15.04 -9.61
C PHE A 246 0.70 14.32 -10.95
N LEU A 247 1.33 15.00 -11.90
CA LEU A 247 1.56 14.51 -13.26
C LEU A 247 3.04 14.27 -13.48
N ASP A 248 3.38 13.15 -14.11
CA ASP A 248 4.74 12.88 -14.59
C ASP A 248 5.14 13.83 -15.75
N PRO A 249 6.40 13.83 -16.22
CA PRO A 249 6.83 14.69 -17.32
C PRO A 249 6.13 14.42 -18.67
N LYS A 250 5.40 13.31 -18.79
CA LYS A 250 4.60 12.95 -19.97
C LYS A 250 3.13 13.39 -19.80
N GLY A 251 2.77 14.00 -18.68
CA GLY A 251 1.41 14.41 -18.35
C GLY A 251 0.53 13.27 -17.82
N ASN A 252 1.09 12.11 -17.48
CA ASN A 252 0.30 11.02 -16.90
C ASN A 252 0.06 11.26 -15.41
N LEU A 253 -1.17 11.04 -14.97
CA LEU A 253 -1.56 11.11 -13.57
C LEU A 253 -0.89 10.00 -12.75
N GLN A 254 -0.10 10.38 -11.74
CA GLN A 254 0.59 9.46 -10.84
C GLN A 254 0.02 9.45 -9.42
N HIS A 255 -0.42 10.62 -8.92
CA HIS A 255 -1.00 10.73 -7.58
C HIS A 255 -2.08 11.82 -7.55
N ALA A 256 -2.99 11.71 -6.58
CA ALA A 256 -3.91 12.78 -6.24
C ALA A 256 -4.17 12.81 -4.73
N CYS A 257 -4.42 14.01 -4.20
CA CYS A 257 -4.87 14.22 -2.83
C CYS A 257 -5.91 15.35 -2.76
N LEU A 258 -6.69 15.36 -1.68
CA LEU A 258 -7.66 16.44 -1.42
C LEU A 258 -7.06 17.42 -0.42
N TYR A 259 -6.86 18.66 -0.84
CA TYR A 259 -6.49 19.75 0.06
C TYR A 259 -7.68 20.14 0.94
N LEU A 260 -7.48 20.10 2.25
CA LEU A 260 -8.54 20.28 3.23
C LEU A 260 -8.63 21.75 3.67
N ALA A 261 -7.64 22.20 4.43
CA ALA A 261 -7.44 23.57 4.91
C ALA A 261 -6.07 23.66 5.61
N GLU A 262 -5.53 24.87 5.76
CA GLU A 262 -4.38 25.16 6.65
C GLU A 262 -3.17 24.25 6.38
N GLY A 263 -2.87 23.99 5.10
CA GLY A 263 -1.74 23.14 4.74
C GLY A 263 -1.96 21.65 4.97
N LEU A 264 -3.18 21.19 5.24
CA LEU A 264 -3.51 19.78 5.44
C LEU A 264 -4.14 19.17 4.19
N VAL A 265 -3.83 17.89 3.95
CA VAL A 265 -4.35 17.11 2.82
C VAL A 265 -4.82 15.75 3.28
N LEU A 266 -5.90 15.22 2.69
CA LEU A 266 -6.28 13.81 2.75
C LEU A 266 -5.64 13.08 1.57
N ASN A 267 -4.87 12.03 1.84
CA ASN A 267 -4.24 11.21 0.80
C ASN A 267 -4.21 9.72 1.18
N LYS A 268 -3.83 8.89 0.22
CA LYS A 268 -3.42 7.50 0.45
C LYS A 268 -2.24 7.19 -0.46
N ASP A 269 -1.09 6.82 0.11
CA ASP A 269 0.18 6.75 -0.64
C ASP A 269 0.30 5.52 -1.57
N ALA A 270 -0.50 4.48 -1.37
CA ALA A 270 -0.45 3.29 -2.20
C ALA A 270 -1.77 2.54 -2.17
N GLN A 271 -2.00 1.68 -3.17
CA GLN A 271 -3.20 0.85 -3.25
C GLN A 271 -3.25 -0.29 -2.22
N GLY A 272 -2.16 -0.56 -1.50
CA GLY A 272 -2.10 -1.67 -0.56
C GLY A 272 -3.01 -1.52 0.65
N TRP A 273 -3.60 -2.64 1.10
CA TRP A 273 -4.47 -2.69 2.27
C TRP A 273 -3.81 -2.12 3.54
N PHE A 274 -2.50 -2.36 3.69
CA PHE A 274 -1.67 -1.92 4.81
C PHE A 274 -1.32 -0.43 4.77
N THR A 275 -1.70 0.28 3.70
CA THR A 275 -1.50 1.74 3.58
C THR A 275 -2.77 2.47 4.02
N PRO A 276 -2.72 3.37 5.00
CA PRO A 276 -3.90 4.09 5.43
C PRO A 276 -4.26 5.25 4.50
N ARG A 277 -5.49 5.73 4.69
CA ARG A 277 -5.94 7.07 4.27
C ARG A 277 -5.55 8.05 5.37
N GLN A 278 -4.60 8.93 5.10
CA GLN A 278 -3.99 9.81 6.10
C GLN A 278 -4.36 11.26 5.88
N VAL A 279 -4.43 12.01 6.98
CA VAL A 279 -4.26 13.46 6.93
C VAL A 279 -2.80 13.77 7.21
N ARG A 280 -2.13 14.40 6.24
CA ARG A 280 -0.73 14.83 6.31
C ARG A 280 -0.63 16.31 5.96
N THR A 281 0.55 16.90 6.15
CA THR A 281 0.82 18.25 5.65
C THR A 281 1.07 18.22 4.15
N LEU A 282 0.71 19.31 3.47
CA LEU A 282 0.98 19.50 2.05
C LEU A 282 2.48 19.43 1.78
N ASP A 283 3.31 20.08 2.59
CA ASP A 283 4.77 20.01 2.48
C ASP A 283 5.30 18.59 2.48
N SER A 284 4.72 17.71 3.31
CA SER A 284 5.11 16.31 3.38
C SER A 284 4.73 15.56 2.09
N ILE A 285 3.52 15.78 1.59
CA ILE A 285 3.07 15.20 0.32
C ILE A 285 3.91 15.70 -0.87
N LEU A 286 4.24 16.99 -0.92
CA LEU A 286 5.10 17.54 -1.96
C LEU A 286 6.49 16.88 -1.94
N LYS A 287 7.07 16.66 -0.76
CA LYS A 287 8.36 15.93 -0.64
C LYS A 287 8.26 14.48 -1.10
N SER A 288 7.13 13.81 -0.82
CA SER A 288 6.93 12.41 -1.21
C SER A 288 6.66 12.24 -2.72
N TRP A 289 5.91 13.16 -3.34
CA TRP A 289 5.33 12.94 -4.67
C TRP A 289 5.76 13.93 -5.75
N LEU A 290 6.28 15.12 -5.41
CA LEU A 290 6.70 16.09 -6.42
C LEU A 290 8.17 15.83 -6.83
N HIS A 291 8.36 14.82 -7.66
CA HIS A 291 9.67 14.46 -8.20
C HIS A 291 10.16 15.49 -9.25
N PRO A 292 11.47 15.53 -9.55
CA PRO A 292 12.01 16.42 -10.58
C PRO A 292 11.29 16.27 -11.94
N GLY A 293 10.83 17.39 -12.50
CA GLY A 293 10.11 17.45 -13.77
C GLY A 293 8.63 17.09 -13.70
N TRP A 294 8.11 16.69 -12.54
CA TRP A 294 6.68 16.50 -12.35
C TRP A 294 5.98 17.85 -12.18
N THR A 295 4.71 17.90 -12.56
CA THR A 295 3.87 19.09 -12.40
C THR A 295 2.72 18.80 -11.46
N LEU A 296 2.31 19.82 -10.72
CA LEU A 296 1.14 19.81 -9.86
C LEU A 296 0.01 20.60 -10.52
N GLN A 297 -1.18 20.03 -10.61
CA GLN A 297 -2.37 20.69 -11.15
C GLN A 297 -3.47 20.70 -10.08
N ALA A 298 -4.05 21.87 -9.83
CA ALA A 298 -5.19 22.00 -8.94
C ALA A 298 -6.51 21.91 -9.72
N TYR A 299 -7.48 21.20 -9.15
CA TYR A 299 -8.86 21.13 -9.60
C TYR A 299 -9.76 21.75 -8.52
N ARG A 300 -10.64 22.67 -8.92
CA ARG A 300 -11.56 23.36 -8.00
C ARG A 300 -12.98 23.31 -8.52
N LYS A 301 -13.94 23.33 -7.60
CA LYS A 301 -15.34 23.50 -7.95
C LYS A 301 -15.54 24.91 -8.48
N ALA A 302 -16.24 25.08 -9.59
CA ALA A 302 -16.62 26.41 -10.06
C ALA A 302 -17.40 27.12 -8.93
N GLU A 303 -17.04 28.37 -8.62
CA GLU A 303 -17.81 29.17 -7.67
C GLU A 303 -19.27 29.21 -8.14
N ARG A 304 -20.20 28.85 -7.25
CA ARG A 304 -21.62 29.09 -7.52
C ARG A 304 -21.79 30.61 -7.58
N ALA A 305 -21.99 31.13 -8.79
CA ALA A 305 -22.44 32.50 -9.01
C ALA A 305 -23.78 32.77 -8.31
#